data_AF-A0A2P2MEF3-F1
#
_entry.id   AF-A0A2P2MEF3-F1
#
_cell.length_a   1.000
_cell.length_b   1.000
_cell.length_c   1.000
_cell.angle_alpha   90.00
_cell.angle_beta   90.00
_cell.angle_gamma   90.00
#
_symmetry.space_group_name_H-M   'P 1'
#
loop_
_entity.id
_entity.type
_entity.pdbx_description
1 polymer ?
#
loop_
_entity_poly.entity_id
_entity_poly.type
_entity_poly.pdbx_seq_one_letter_code
_entity_poly.pdbx_strand_id
1 'polypeptide(L)'
;MFFHPSAINAARIAIQNGAAGIIVSNHGARQLDYVPATIMALEEVVKAAQGRVPVFLDGGVRRGTDVFKALALGASGIFIGRPVVYSLAAEGEAGIRKVLQMLRDEFELTMALSGCRSLKEITRGHVVTDWDIPHAAARL
;
A
#
# COMPACT_ATOMS: atom_id res chain seq x y z
N MET A 1 -3.14 -6.99 11.73
CA MET A 1 -2.24 -7.53 10.68
C MET A 1 -3.02 -8.59 9.93
N PHE A 2 -3.13 -8.48 8.61
CA PHE A 2 -4.18 -9.19 7.87
C PHE A 2 -3.57 -10.00 6.72
N PHE A 3 -3.76 -11.31 6.78
CA PHE A 3 -3.23 -12.29 5.85
C PHE A 3 -4.43 -13.10 5.34
N HIS A 4 -4.60 -13.28 4.03
CA HIS A 4 -5.59 -14.20 3.41
C HIS A 4 -7.07 -13.70 3.43
N PRO A 5 -8.06 -14.34 2.73
CA PRO A 5 -9.51 -14.07 2.82
C PRO A 5 -10.11 -13.81 4.21
N SER A 6 -9.42 -14.21 5.28
CA SER A 6 -9.73 -13.80 6.66
C SER A 6 -9.44 -12.32 6.94
N ALA A 7 -8.73 -11.61 6.08
CA ALA A 7 -8.34 -10.21 6.19
C ALA A 7 -9.54 -9.27 6.29
N ILE A 8 -10.60 -9.52 5.51
CA ILE A 8 -11.86 -8.76 5.58
C ILE A 8 -12.49 -8.93 6.96
N ASN A 9 -12.62 -10.18 7.42
CA ASN A 9 -13.24 -10.48 8.71
C ASN A 9 -12.39 -9.91 9.86
N ALA A 10 -11.09 -10.09 9.79
CA ALA A 10 -10.15 -9.62 10.78
C ALA A 10 -10.09 -8.08 10.82
N ALA A 11 -10.22 -7.38 9.68
CA ALA A 11 -10.37 -5.93 9.62
C ALA A 11 -11.65 -5.46 10.36
N ARG A 12 -12.78 -6.12 10.10
CA ARG A 12 -14.05 -5.83 10.81
C ARG A 12 -13.93 -6.09 12.31
N ILE A 13 -13.34 -7.22 12.71
CA ILE A 13 -13.12 -7.58 14.11
C ILE A 13 -12.21 -6.54 14.77
N ALA A 14 -11.11 -6.13 14.14
CA ALA A 14 -10.22 -5.12 14.70
C ALA A 14 -10.94 -3.79 14.96
N ILE A 15 -11.78 -3.34 14.01
CA ILE A 15 -12.59 -2.12 14.18
C ILE A 15 -13.64 -2.30 15.27
N GLN A 16 -14.31 -3.45 15.35
CA GLN A 16 -15.26 -3.77 16.42
C GLN A 16 -14.61 -3.76 17.81
N ASN A 17 -13.33 -4.12 17.88
CA ASN A 17 -12.53 -4.08 19.11
C ASN A 17 -11.81 -2.74 19.34
N GLY A 18 -12.19 -1.68 18.61
CA GLY A 18 -11.70 -0.32 18.87
C GLY A 18 -10.32 0.00 18.32
N ALA A 19 -9.80 -0.75 17.34
CA ALA A 19 -8.57 -0.38 16.66
C ALA A 19 -8.71 1.00 16.00
N ALA A 20 -7.74 1.89 16.19
CA ALA A 20 -7.75 3.25 15.63
C ALA A 20 -7.35 3.32 14.15
N GLY A 21 -6.86 2.22 13.59
CA GLY A 21 -6.35 2.14 12.22
C GLY A 21 -5.95 0.72 11.88
N ILE A 22 -5.78 0.47 10.59
CA ILE A 22 -5.41 -0.84 10.05
C ILE A 22 -4.13 -0.70 9.24
N ILE A 23 -3.18 -1.63 9.38
CA ILE A 23 -2.05 -1.77 8.46
C ILE A 23 -2.19 -3.08 7.71
N VAL A 24 -2.35 -3.00 6.39
CA VAL A 24 -2.27 -4.12 5.45
C VAL A 24 -0.79 -4.46 5.28
N SER A 25 -0.36 -5.51 5.95
CA SER A 25 1.03 -5.95 6.01
C SER A 25 1.11 -7.46 6.01
N ASN A 26 2.09 -8.00 5.27
CA ASN A 26 2.49 -9.40 5.34
C ASN A 26 3.86 -9.59 6.02
N HIS A 27 4.26 -8.64 6.86
CA HIS A 27 5.55 -8.60 7.57
C HIS A 27 6.77 -8.52 6.64
N GLY A 28 6.60 -7.90 5.47
CA GLY A 28 7.62 -7.87 4.43
C GLY A 28 7.93 -9.26 3.86
N ALA A 29 6.90 -10.12 3.80
CA ALA A 29 6.92 -11.51 3.32
C ALA A 29 7.82 -12.46 4.14
N ARG A 30 7.82 -12.30 5.47
CA ARG A 30 8.70 -13.06 6.38
C ARG A 30 7.98 -14.03 7.33
N GLN A 31 6.65 -14.01 7.35
CA GLN A 31 5.86 -14.80 8.30
C GLN A 31 5.31 -16.07 7.64
N LEU A 32 4.28 -15.93 6.80
CA LEU A 32 3.69 -17.05 6.07
C LEU A 32 3.93 -16.86 4.58
N ASP A 33 4.49 -17.88 3.92
CA ASP A 33 4.66 -17.90 2.46
C ASP A 33 3.31 -18.10 1.75
N TYR A 34 3.24 -17.77 0.47
CA TYR A 34 2.02 -17.82 -0.37
C TYR A 34 0.86 -16.92 0.09
N VAL A 35 1.06 -16.03 1.08
CA VAL A 35 0.12 -14.94 1.32
C VAL A 35 0.20 -13.92 0.17
N PRO A 36 -0.91 -13.26 -0.19
CA PRO A 36 -0.91 -12.32 -1.30
C PRO A 36 0.06 -11.16 -1.06
N ALA A 37 0.48 -10.52 -2.15
CA ALA A 37 1.11 -9.21 -2.08
C ALA A 37 0.15 -8.22 -1.39
N THR A 38 0.67 -7.36 -0.51
CA THR A 38 -0.15 -6.44 0.28
C THR A 38 -0.97 -5.48 -0.60
N ILE A 39 -0.45 -5.09 -1.76
CA ILE A 39 -1.17 -4.24 -2.73
C ILE A 39 -2.41 -4.93 -3.32
N MET A 40 -2.38 -6.26 -3.48
CA MET A 40 -3.51 -7.04 -3.98
C MET A 40 -4.59 -7.20 -2.90
N ALA A 41 -4.21 -7.28 -1.63
CA ALA A 41 -5.13 -7.39 -0.50
C ALA A 41 -5.71 -6.04 -0.02
N LEU A 42 -5.10 -4.92 -0.43
CA LEU A 42 -5.39 -3.60 0.11
C LEU A 42 -6.84 -3.19 -0.09
N GLU A 43 -7.34 -3.26 -1.33
CA GLU A 43 -8.64 -2.70 -1.68
C GLU A 43 -9.79 -3.43 -0.96
N GLU A 44 -9.67 -4.75 -0.76
CA GLU A 44 -10.64 -5.52 0.02
C GLU A 44 -10.69 -5.07 1.49
N VAL A 45 -9.54 -4.81 2.10
CA VAL A 45 -9.46 -4.32 3.48
C VAL A 45 -9.98 -2.89 3.61
N VAL A 46 -9.69 -2.02 2.63
CA VAL A 46 -10.26 -0.66 2.55
C VAL A 46 -11.78 -0.73 2.49
N LYS A 47 -12.34 -1.57 1.61
CA LYS A 47 -13.79 -1.80 1.51
C LYS A 47 -14.38 -2.34 2.82
N ALA A 48 -13.68 -3.25 3.49
CA ALA A 48 -14.10 -3.80 4.78
C ALA A 48 -14.11 -2.76 5.91
N ALA A 49 -13.19 -1.78 5.87
CA ALA A 49 -13.09 -0.72 6.86
C ALA A 49 -14.19 0.34 6.74
N GLN A 50 -14.81 0.48 5.56
CA GLN A 50 -15.93 1.40 5.30
C GLN A 50 -15.65 2.85 5.75
N GLY A 51 -14.39 3.30 5.67
CA GLY A 51 -13.98 4.64 6.09
C GLY A 51 -14.05 4.90 7.60
N ARG A 52 -14.33 3.89 8.43
CA ARG A 52 -14.44 4.05 9.89
C ARG A 52 -13.11 4.36 10.56
N VAL A 53 -12.01 3.84 9.99
CA VAL A 53 -10.64 4.04 10.45
C VAL A 53 -9.72 4.14 9.23
N PRO A 54 -8.58 4.85 9.31
CA PRO A 54 -7.58 4.87 8.25
C PRO A 54 -6.99 3.47 8.01
N VAL A 55 -6.70 3.18 6.74
CA VAL A 55 -6.06 1.95 6.30
C VAL A 55 -4.71 2.31 5.69
N PHE A 56 -3.64 1.72 6.17
CA PHE A 56 -2.28 1.92 5.69
C PHE A 56 -1.75 0.65 5.02
N LEU A 57 -0.66 0.75 4.27
CA LEU A 57 0.00 -0.39 3.63
C LEU A 57 1.52 -0.40 3.90
N ASP A 58 2.09 -1.59 4.06
CA ASP A 58 3.54 -1.81 3.93
C ASP A 58 3.85 -3.00 3.01
N GLY A 59 5.13 -3.31 2.85
CA GLY A 59 5.58 -4.47 2.06
C GLY A 59 5.75 -4.10 0.59
N GLY A 60 6.98 -4.16 0.09
CA GLY A 60 7.27 -3.95 -1.34
C GLY A 60 7.33 -2.51 -1.86
N VAL A 61 6.90 -1.49 -1.11
CA VAL A 61 6.97 -0.07 -1.55
C VAL A 61 8.42 0.39 -1.73
N ARG A 62 8.85 0.68 -2.96
CA ARG A 62 10.24 1.10 -3.27
C ARG A 62 10.32 2.33 -4.17
N ARG A 63 9.22 2.74 -4.80
CA ARG A 63 9.14 3.92 -5.67
C ARG A 63 7.99 4.84 -5.32
N GLY A 64 8.08 6.09 -5.75
CA GLY A 64 6.98 7.05 -5.65
C GLY A 64 5.70 6.57 -6.35
N THR A 65 5.82 5.84 -7.46
CA THR A 65 4.69 5.21 -8.15
C THR A 65 4.00 4.12 -7.31
N ASP A 66 4.73 3.43 -6.43
CA ASP A 66 4.12 2.43 -5.55
C ASP A 66 3.28 3.11 -4.45
N VAL A 67 3.77 4.25 -3.93
CA VAL A 67 3.02 5.11 -3.02
C VAL A 67 1.72 5.56 -3.69
N PHE A 68 1.82 6.11 -4.90
CA PHE A 68 0.65 6.57 -5.65
C PHE A 68 -0.39 5.47 -5.88
N LYS A 69 0.04 4.28 -6.30
CA LYS A 69 -0.85 3.12 -6.49
C LYS A 69 -1.56 2.71 -5.20
N ALA A 70 -0.84 2.66 -4.08
CA ALA A 70 -1.45 2.32 -2.79
C ALA A 70 -2.51 3.36 -2.37
N LEU A 71 -2.22 4.65 -2.54
CA LEU A 71 -3.18 5.71 -2.23
C LEU A 71 -4.40 5.68 -3.16
N ALA A 72 -4.20 5.44 -4.45
CA ALA A 72 -5.29 5.29 -5.42
C ALA A 72 -6.18 4.08 -5.12
N LEU A 73 -5.65 3.02 -4.51
CA LEU A 73 -6.39 1.86 -4.00
C LEU A 73 -7.01 2.09 -2.60
N GLY A 74 -6.89 3.30 -2.05
CA GLY A 74 -7.58 3.73 -0.83
C GLY A 74 -6.75 3.66 0.45
N ALA A 75 -5.44 3.44 0.38
CA ALA A 75 -4.59 3.61 1.55
C ALA A 75 -4.51 5.10 1.95
N SER A 76 -4.55 5.37 3.26
CA SER A 76 -4.31 6.70 3.85
C SER A 76 -2.83 7.06 3.92
N GLY A 77 -1.94 6.09 3.73
CA GLY A 77 -0.49 6.25 3.77
C GLY A 77 0.23 4.90 3.69
N ILE A 78 1.55 4.94 3.60
CA ILE A 78 2.40 3.74 3.50
C ILE A 78 3.55 3.76 4.51
N PHE A 79 4.14 2.59 4.75
CA PHE A 79 5.37 2.43 5.53
C PHE A 79 6.46 1.71 4.70
N ILE A 80 7.72 2.05 4.97
CA ILE A 80 8.89 1.37 4.39
C ILE A 80 9.77 0.77 5.50
N GLY A 81 10.21 -0.47 5.31
CA GLY A 81 11.11 -1.17 6.25
C GLY A 81 12.52 -1.34 5.69
N ARG A 82 12.71 -2.34 4.81
CA ARG A 82 14.02 -2.69 4.21
C ARG A 82 14.82 -1.50 3.64
N PRO A 83 14.23 -0.54 2.90
CA PRO A 83 14.98 0.62 2.40
C PRO A 83 15.67 1.44 3.49
N VAL A 84 15.06 1.54 4.68
CA VAL A 84 15.64 2.25 5.83
C VAL A 84 16.90 1.55 6.32
N VAL A 85 16.83 0.24 6.63
CA VAL A 85 18.00 -0.49 7.15
C VAL A 85 19.12 -0.67 6.11
N TYR A 86 18.77 -0.79 4.82
CA TYR A 86 19.77 -0.91 3.76
C TYR A 86 20.51 0.41 3.54
N SER A 87 19.80 1.54 3.52
CA SER A 87 20.42 2.85 3.38
C SER A 87 21.19 3.28 4.63
N LEU A 88 20.71 2.91 5.81
CA LEU A 88 21.44 3.07 7.07
C LEU A 88 22.78 2.34 7.05
N ALA A 89 22.80 1.11 6.56
CA ALA A 89 24.04 0.34 6.44
C ALA A 89 25.01 0.92 5.40
N ALA A 90 24.50 1.53 4.33
CA ALA A 90 25.32 2.07 3.24
C ALA A 90 25.90 3.46 3.55
N GLU A 91 25.06 4.39 4.03
CA GLU A 91 25.39 5.82 4.16
C GLU A 91 24.90 6.40 5.51
N GLY A 92 24.62 5.57 6.51
CA GLY A 92 24.19 6.03 7.82
C GLY A 92 22.87 6.81 7.78
N GLU A 93 22.77 7.84 8.63
CA GLU A 93 21.62 8.76 8.64
C GLU A 93 21.43 9.47 7.29
N ALA A 94 22.52 9.81 6.60
CA ALA A 94 22.47 10.46 5.29
C ALA A 94 21.77 9.55 4.25
N GLY A 95 22.03 8.24 4.32
CA GLY A 95 21.33 7.25 3.50
C GLY A 95 19.82 7.22 3.74
N ILE A 96 19.39 7.24 5.01
CA ILE A 96 17.97 7.28 5.35
C ILE A 96 17.33 8.56 4.79
N ARG A 97 17.96 9.72 5.01
CA ARG A 97 17.48 11.02 4.48
C ARG A 97 17.34 10.98 2.96
N LYS A 98 18.32 10.40 2.26
CA LYS A 98 18.34 10.24 0.81
C LYS A 98 17.20 9.35 0.32
N VAL A 99 16.94 8.21 0.97
CA VAL A 99 15.81 7.33 0.61
C VAL A 99 14.46 8.01 0.81
N LEU A 100 14.29 8.73 1.93
CA LEU A 100 13.05 9.47 2.18
C LEU A 100 12.86 10.61 1.16
N GLN A 101 13.93 11.31 0.81
CA GLN A 101 13.90 12.36 -0.21
C GLN A 101 13.55 11.80 -1.59
N MET A 102 14.22 10.73 -2.03
CA MET A 102 13.94 10.10 -3.33
C MET A 102 12.49 9.61 -3.44
N LEU A 103 11.96 8.95 -2.40
CA LEU A 103 10.56 8.52 -2.41
C LEU A 103 9.59 9.69 -2.49
N ARG A 104 9.88 10.79 -1.80
CA ARG A 104 9.07 12.01 -1.87
C ARG A 104 9.12 12.63 -3.27
N ASP A 105 10.30 12.82 -3.82
CA ASP A 105 10.49 13.46 -5.13
C ASP A 105 9.85 12.64 -6.26
N GLU A 106 10.03 11.32 -6.25
CA GLU A 106 9.38 10.43 -7.20
C GLU A 106 7.86 10.44 -7.05
N PHE A 107 7.34 10.50 -5.81
CA PHE A 107 5.91 10.53 -5.55
C PHE A 107 5.28 11.86 -6.02
N GLU A 108 5.94 12.99 -5.73
CA GLU A 108 5.54 14.31 -6.19
C GLU A 108 5.53 14.39 -7.72
N LEU A 109 6.57 13.88 -8.38
CA LEU A 109 6.61 13.77 -9.84
C LEU A 109 5.48 12.89 -10.38
N THR A 110 5.19 11.75 -9.74
CA THR A 110 4.09 10.86 -10.12
C THR A 110 2.74 11.56 -10.01
N MET A 111 2.51 12.31 -8.93
CA MET A 111 1.30 13.12 -8.74
C MET A 111 1.17 14.18 -9.83
N ALA A 112 2.25 14.92 -10.13
CA ALA A 112 2.26 15.95 -11.16
C ALA A 112 1.92 15.39 -12.54
N LEU A 113 2.56 14.27 -12.93
CA LEU A 113 2.31 13.60 -14.21
C LEU A 113 0.92 12.96 -14.29
N SER A 114 0.32 12.63 -13.14
CA SER A 114 -1.04 12.10 -13.03
C SER A 114 -2.10 13.19 -12.87
N GLY A 115 -1.73 14.48 -12.93
CA GLY A 115 -2.65 15.61 -12.80
C GLY A 115 -3.22 15.82 -11.39
N CYS A 116 -2.59 15.26 -10.36
CA CYS A 116 -3.00 15.38 -8.96
C CYS A 116 -2.14 16.43 -8.23
N ARG A 117 -2.76 17.48 -7.69
CA ARG A 117 -2.10 18.54 -6.92
C ARG A 117 -2.19 18.35 -5.42
N SER A 118 -3.04 17.42 -4.97
CA SER A 118 -3.19 17.06 -3.57
C SER A 118 -3.55 15.59 -3.43
N LEU A 119 -3.34 15.01 -2.25
CA LEU A 119 -3.69 13.60 -1.99
C LEU A 119 -5.18 13.32 -2.21
N LYS A 120 -6.06 14.31 -2.00
CA LYS A 120 -7.51 14.19 -2.21
C LYS A 120 -7.89 14.04 -3.69
N GLU A 121 -7.02 14.49 -4.60
CA GLU A 121 -7.22 14.35 -6.05
C GLU A 121 -6.78 12.98 -6.56
N ILE A 122 -6.04 12.19 -5.76
CA ILE A 122 -5.69 10.81 -6.09
C ILE A 122 -6.94 9.95 -5.91
N THR A 123 -7.44 9.43 -7.02
CA THR A 123 -8.64 8.57 -7.04
C THR A 123 -8.35 7.22 -7.65
N ARG A 124 -9.24 6.26 -7.39
CA ARG A 124 -9.19 4.93 -7.98
C ARG A 124 -9.16 4.92 -9.52
N GLY A 125 -9.71 5.95 -10.17
CA GLY A 125 -9.70 6.10 -11.62
C GLY A 125 -8.33 6.38 -12.24
N HIS A 126 -7.31 6.74 -11.44
CA HIS A 126 -5.96 6.98 -11.94
C HIS A 126 -5.14 5.69 -12.15
N VAL A 127 -5.65 4.54 -11.69
CA VAL A 127 -4.95 3.27 -11.79
C VAL A 127 -5.86 2.21 -12.43
N VAL A 128 -5.28 1.37 -13.27
CA VAL A 128 -5.88 0.13 -13.76
C VAL A 128 -4.97 -0.99 -13.31
N THR A 129 -5.57 -2.03 -12.76
CA THR A 129 -4.87 -3.21 -12.23
C THR A 129 -5.23 -4.43 -13.07
N ASP A 130 -4.38 -5.45 -13.06
CA ASP A 130 -4.62 -6.65 -13.88
C ASP A 130 -5.93 -7.36 -13.50
N TRP A 131 -6.35 -7.25 -12.23
CA TRP A 131 -7.63 -7.80 -11.75
C TRP A 131 -8.86 -6.93 -12.10
N ASP A 132 -8.67 -5.74 -12.69
CA ASP A 132 -9.76 -4.96 -13.28
C ASP A 132 -10.11 -5.41 -14.70
N ILE A 133 -9.15 -6.03 -15.38
CA ILE A 133 -9.29 -6.43 -16.78
C ILE A 133 -10.10 -7.72 -16.83
N PRO A 134 -11.27 -7.75 -17.50
CA PRO A 134 -12.01 -8.99 -17.70
C PRO A 134 -11.11 -9.96 -18.45
N HIS A 135 -10.69 -11.03 -17.78
CA HIS A 135 -10.00 -12.11 -18.47
C HIS A 135 -11.04 -12.74 -19.38
N ALA A 136 -10.92 -12.55 -20.69
CA ALA A 136 -11.71 -13.32 -21.65
C ALA A 136 -11.47 -14.78 -21.29
N ALA A 137 -12.52 -15.47 -20.82
CA ALA A 137 -12.44 -16.86 -20.41
C ALA A 137 -11.68 -17.60 -21.50
N ALA A 138 -10.49 -18.11 -21.16
CA ALA A 138 -9.70 -18.91 -22.07
C ALA A 138 -10.60 -20.05 -22.52
N ARG A 139 -11.10 -19.95 -23.77
CA ARG A 139 -11.88 -20.99 -24.40
C ARG A 139 -10.93 -22.16 -24.59
N LEU A 140 -10.98 -23.10 -23.65
CA LEU A 140 -10.51 -24.47 -23.83
C LEU A 140 -11.74 -25.33 -24.13
#